data_AF-A0A170PQZ2-F1
#
_entry.id   AF-A0A170PQZ2-F1
#
_cell.length_a   1.000
_cell.length_b   1.000
_cell.length_c   1.000
_cell.angle_alpha   90.00
_cell.angle_beta   90.00
_cell.angle_gamma   90.00
#
_symmetry.space_group_name_H-M   'P 1'
#
loop_
_entity.id
_entity.type
_entity.pdbx_description
1 polymer ?
#
loop_
_entity_poly.entity_id
_entity_poly.type
_entity_poly.pdbx_seq_one_letter_code
_entity_poly.pdbx_strand_id
1 'polypeptide(L)'
;MKLLDPVIVGVAQVSQREDDPLVARSPLDLMVDAVSQAALDSGNPKILKSIDSVRVVRGMWGYQNPAQCIADELDLSKIETGLTSLGGNYVQTLANQSFLDIQSGHLDTIVLTGAECGRTQSRARSAGLTLDWDPVSVTPGQDPISRAEGATLPDVFIGSHRNTRHEAELQRGIRHPIQYYPLFEIALRSASGETVPDHLQKIARLWSGFSAIAKNNPDAWIQREFSAQEIATPTEFNRPVSLPYPKLMNSNNSVDQGAALIVTSSAKAKQLGISRDRWIYPHASTEAWDHLYVSERDNLHSSPAIRLAAARLFELTNLDAESFDYVDLYSCFPSAVQIAANEIGLCLDRPLTVTGGLTFAGGPWNNYVMHAIARTAILLRSNPAALALVTANGGLLTKHALCIYSGTPPQRPFTWANLQKDVDGLYRRPIKTSHEGEATIETYTVMYENQSPCVAHAACLLDDGQRTWANILDPDIIASMITSEFCGRSGTIDTNGHFTPYR
;
A
#
# COMPACT_ATOMS: atom_id res chain seq x y z
N MET A 1 -9.47 -1.02 34.92
CA MET A 1 -8.84 0.27 34.60
C MET A 1 -9.73 1.04 33.64
N LYS A 2 -9.77 2.37 33.71
CA LYS A 2 -10.51 3.19 32.75
C LYS A 2 -9.70 3.24 31.44
N LEU A 3 -10.30 2.87 30.31
CA LEU A 3 -9.65 2.97 29.01
C LEU A 3 -9.38 4.44 28.67
N LEU A 4 -8.19 4.71 28.13
CA LEU A 4 -7.79 6.03 27.66
C LEU A 4 -8.20 6.22 26.20
N ASP A 5 -8.52 7.45 25.78
CA ASP A 5 -8.81 7.72 24.37
C ASP A 5 -7.50 8.00 23.61
N PRO A 6 -7.07 7.13 22.69
CA PRO A 6 -5.89 7.41 21.86
C PRO A 6 -6.17 8.55 20.89
N VAL A 7 -5.19 9.42 20.70
CA VAL A 7 -5.24 10.57 19.79
C VAL A 7 -3.92 10.74 19.06
N ILE A 8 -3.99 11.00 17.76
CA ILE A 8 -2.87 11.55 16.99
C ILE A 8 -2.83 13.05 17.31
N VAL A 9 -1.69 13.55 17.77
CA VAL A 9 -1.50 14.95 18.17
C VAL A 9 -0.51 15.71 17.30
N GLY A 10 0.41 15.00 16.66
CA GLY A 10 1.40 15.57 15.74
C GLY A 10 1.51 14.74 14.48
N VAL A 11 1.56 15.41 13.33
CA VAL A 11 1.79 14.76 12.03
C VAL A 11 2.79 15.55 11.21
N ALA A 12 3.59 14.87 10.40
CA ALA A 12 4.46 15.52 9.43
C ALA A 12 4.67 14.66 8.20
N GLN A 13 4.97 15.33 7.09
CA GLN A 13 5.40 14.76 5.83
C GLN A 13 6.64 15.54 5.39
N VAL A 14 7.68 14.83 4.98
CA VAL A 14 8.95 15.41 4.53
C VAL A 14 9.26 14.82 3.17
N SER A 15 9.73 15.68 2.26
CA SER A 15 10.19 15.27 0.93
C SER A 15 11.50 15.99 0.62
N GLN A 16 12.37 15.37 -0.17
CA GLN A 16 13.55 16.05 -0.75
C GLN A 16 13.66 15.79 -2.23
N ARG A 17 14.34 16.68 -2.96
CA ARG A 17 14.60 16.53 -4.41
C ARG A 17 16.09 16.71 -4.73
N GLU A 18 16.97 16.33 -3.80
CA GLU A 18 18.43 16.43 -3.97
C GLU A 18 18.92 15.56 -5.14
N ASP A 19 19.84 16.09 -5.95
CA ASP A 19 20.33 15.44 -7.15
C ASP A 19 21.56 14.57 -6.94
N ASP A 20 22.46 14.98 -6.04
CA ASP A 20 23.65 14.22 -5.69
C ASP A 20 23.32 13.14 -4.64
N PRO A 21 23.43 11.83 -4.97
CA PRO A 21 23.13 10.76 -4.02
C PRO A 21 24.04 10.72 -2.79
N LEU A 22 25.21 11.34 -2.84
CA LEU A 22 26.14 11.41 -1.71
C LEU A 22 25.83 12.56 -0.74
N VAL A 23 25.05 13.54 -1.18
CA VAL A 23 24.59 14.68 -0.38
C VAL A 23 23.15 14.48 0.10
N ALA A 24 22.35 13.76 -0.68
CA ALA A 24 20.97 13.43 -0.36
C ALA A 24 20.87 12.77 1.02
N ARG A 25 19.91 13.24 1.83
CA ARG A 25 19.65 12.66 3.15
C ARG A 25 19.18 11.21 3.01
N SER A 26 19.58 10.37 3.96
CA SER A 26 19.21 8.96 4.02
C SER A 26 17.75 8.77 4.46
N PRO A 27 17.18 7.55 4.35
CA PRO A 27 15.86 7.27 4.92
C PRO A 27 15.81 7.54 6.43
N LEU A 28 16.90 7.27 7.16
CA LEU A 28 16.97 7.54 8.60
C LEU A 28 16.84 9.04 8.90
N ASP A 29 17.58 9.87 8.17
CA ASP A 29 17.53 11.33 8.32
C ASP A 29 16.11 11.87 8.02
N LEU A 30 15.45 11.37 6.97
CA LEU A 30 14.07 11.76 6.66
C LEU A 30 13.08 11.33 7.76
N MET A 31 13.30 10.20 8.43
CA MET A 31 12.49 9.79 9.58
C MET A 31 12.71 10.72 10.77
N VAL A 32 13.97 11.04 11.11
CA VAL A 32 14.32 11.98 12.19
C VAL A 32 13.70 13.37 11.94
N ASP A 33 13.81 13.88 10.72
CA ASP A 33 13.17 15.14 10.30
C ASP A 33 11.65 15.09 10.46
N ALA A 34 11.02 14.00 10.01
CA ALA A 34 9.57 13.86 10.11
C ALA A 34 9.11 13.80 11.56
N VAL A 35 9.80 13.06 12.43
CA VAL A 35 9.48 13.01 13.87
C VAL A 35 9.63 14.39 14.52
N SER A 36 10.71 15.10 14.22
CA SER A 36 10.96 16.45 14.72
C SER A 36 9.87 17.44 14.26
N GLN A 37 9.47 17.38 12.99
CA GLN A 37 8.40 18.23 12.45
C GLN A 37 7.03 17.86 13.02
N ALA A 38 6.75 16.57 13.27
CA ALA A 38 5.50 16.15 13.90
C ALA A 38 5.41 16.64 15.35
N ALA A 39 6.54 16.70 16.07
CA ALA A 39 6.60 17.29 17.40
C ALA A 39 6.34 18.81 17.38
N LEU A 40 6.85 19.51 16.36
CA LEU A 40 6.53 20.94 16.13
C LEU A 40 5.04 21.12 15.79
N ASP A 41 4.47 20.28 14.92
CA ASP A 41 3.06 20.32 14.53
C ASP A 41 2.11 20.10 15.71
N SER A 42 2.52 19.33 16.73
CA SER A 42 1.74 19.16 17.96
C SER A 42 1.52 20.47 18.73
N GLY A 43 2.29 21.53 18.44
CA GLY A 43 2.28 22.78 19.19
C GLY A 43 3.01 22.69 20.54
N ASN A 44 3.55 21.53 20.91
CA ASN A 44 4.44 21.37 22.05
C ASN A 44 5.59 20.40 21.75
N PRO A 45 6.74 20.91 21.25
CA PRO A 45 7.91 20.08 20.93
C PRO A 45 8.47 19.28 22.10
N LYS A 46 8.16 19.66 23.35
CA LYS A 46 8.58 18.91 24.55
C LYS A 46 7.94 17.53 24.64
N ILE A 47 6.92 17.23 23.81
CA ILE A 47 6.34 15.89 23.70
C ILE A 47 7.39 14.83 23.34
N LEU A 48 8.49 15.20 22.66
CA LEU A 48 9.60 14.28 22.38
C LEU A 48 10.14 13.63 23.67
N LYS A 49 10.19 14.39 24.77
CA LYS A 49 10.69 13.88 26.07
C LYS A 49 9.74 12.93 26.77
N SER A 50 8.51 12.78 26.28
CA SER A 50 7.52 11.83 26.82
C SER A 50 7.33 10.60 25.94
N ILE A 51 8.13 10.43 24.88
CA ILE A 51 8.09 9.26 24.02
C ILE A 51 8.56 8.04 24.80
N ASP A 52 7.72 7.01 24.83
CA ASP A 52 8.04 5.71 25.42
C ASP A 52 8.36 4.66 24.36
N SER A 53 7.95 4.87 23.11
CA SER A 53 8.16 3.91 22.01
C SER A 53 8.33 4.61 20.67
N VAL A 54 9.31 4.16 19.88
CA VAL A 54 9.52 4.54 18.48
C VAL A 54 9.28 3.32 17.61
N ARG A 55 8.36 3.44 16.66
CA ARG A 55 7.91 2.33 15.82
C ARG A 55 8.07 2.68 14.35
N VAL A 56 8.85 1.87 13.64
CA VAL A 56 9.23 2.14 12.25
C VAL A 56 8.52 1.19 11.29
N VAL A 57 7.96 1.74 10.22
CA VAL A 57 7.48 0.96 9.07
C VAL A 57 8.68 0.62 8.19
N ARG A 58 8.88 -0.67 7.94
CA ARG A 58 10.05 -1.16 7.17
C ARG A 58 10.05 -0.63 5.74
N GLY A 59 11.17 -0.05 5.31
CA GLY A 59 11.44 0.35 3.92
C GLY A 59 12.40 -0.60 3.19
N MET A 60 12.82 -0.22 1.98
CA MET A 60 13.76 -0.96 1.14
C MET A 60 15.22 -0.55 1.41
N TRP A 61 15.64 -0.72 2.66
CA TRP A 61 16.97 -0.36 3.16
C TRP A 61 17.56 -1.47 4.04
N GLY A 62 18.81 -1.30 4.45
CA GLY A 62 19.60 -2.25 5.23
C GLY A 62 19.70 -1.95 6.74
N TYR A 63 18.77 -1.22 7.37
CA TYR A 63 18.78 -1.01 8.82
C TYR A 63 18.19 -2.20 9.60
N GLN A 64 18.83 -2.60 10.71
CA GLN A 64 18.32 -3.68 11.57
C GLN A 64 17.36 -3.16 12.65
N ASN A 65 17.71 -2.08 13.33
CA ASN A 65 16.86 -1.38 14.29
C ASN A 65 16.91 0.15 14.07
N PRO A 66 16.20 0.65 13.04
CA PRO A 66 16.15 2.09 12.77
C PRO A 66 15.47 2.87 13.89
N ALA A 67 14.57 2.26 14.66
CA ALA A 67 13.91 2.92 15.79
C ALA A 67 14.92 3.30 16.88
N GLN A 68 15.90 2.43 17.18
CA GLN A 68 17.00 2.77 18.09
C GLN A 68 17.85 3.92 17.55
N CYS A 69 18.17 3.89 16.25
CA CYS A 69 18.98 4.95 15.63
C CYS A 69 18.28 6.33 15.71
N ILE A 70 16.96 6.36 15.50
CA ILE A 70 16.15 7.58 15.66
C ILE A 70 16.13 8.05 17.11
N ALA A 71 16.03 7.11 18.06
CA ALA A 71 16.05 7.45 19.48
C ALA A 71 17.39 8.06 19.91
N ASP A 72 18.50 7.49 19.43
CA ASP A 72 19.84 8.02 19.73
C ASP A 72 20.01 9.44 19.15
N GLU A 73 19.59 9.67 17.89
CA GLU A 73 19.69 10.98 17.23
C GLU A 73 18.80 12.06 17.89
N LEU A 74 17.68 11.66 18.50
CA LEU A 74 16.75 12.56 19.18
C LEU A 74 16.94 12.60 20.71
N ASP A 75 18.05 12.05 21.23
CA ASP A 75 18.36 11.95 22.66
C ASP A 75 17.22 11.33 23.50
N LEU A 76 16.53 10.33 22.96
CA LEU A 76 15.45 9.60 23.63
C LEU A 76 16.01 8.43 24.43
N SER A 77 15.77 8.43 25.75
CA SER A 77 16.27 7.38 26.64
C SER A 77 15.17 6.41 27.06
N LYS A 78 15.50 5.11 27.16
CA LYS A 78 14.61 4.04 27.68
C LYS A 78 13.30 3.89 26.89
N ILE A 79 13.42 3.90 25.57
CA ILE A 79 12.29 3.70 24.67
C ILE A 79 12.19 2.23 24.23
N GLU A 80 10.96 1.76 24.00
CA GLU A 80 10.69 0.54 23.25
C GLU A 80 10.91 0.81 21.76
N THR A 81 11.57 -0.12 21.08
CA THR A 81 11.82 -0.05 19.64
C THR A 81 10.93 -1.03 18.86
N GLY A 82 10.26 -0.54 17.82
CA GLY A 82 9.35 -1.33 16.99
C GLY A 82 9.72 -1.31 15.52
N LEU A 83 9.52 -2.44 14.83
CA LEU A 83 9.73 -2.56 13.39
C LEU A 83 8.72 -3.50 12.72
N THR A 84 8.21 -3.12 11.56
CA THR A 84 7.28 -3.97 10.80
C THR A 84 8.00 -4.92 9.83
N SER A 85 7.27 -5.87 9.23
CA SER A 85 7.67 -6.46 7.94
C SER A 85 7.29 -5.56 6.76
N LEU A 86 7.68 -5.94 5.53
CA LEU A 86 7.26 -5.26 4.30
C LEU A 86 5.74 -5.39 4.05
N GLY A 87 5.11 -4.27 3.71
CA GLY A 87 3.73 -4.17 3.27
C GLY A 87 3.10 -2.83 3.64
N GLY A 88 2.43 -2.18 2.69
CA GLY A 88 1.76 -0.88 2.93
C GLY A 88 0.65 -0.92 3.98
N ASN A 89 0.05 -2.11 4.22
CA ASN A 89 -0.94 -2.30 5.29
C ASN A 89 -0.35 -2.05 6.69
N TYR A 90 0.96 -2.30 6.87
CA TYR A 90 1.56 -2.29 8.19
C TYR A 90 1.64 -0.91 8.80
N VAL A 91 1.53 0.18 8.03
CA VAL A 91 1.35 1.51 8.62
C VAL A 91 0.12 1.53 9.52
N GLN A 92 -1.03 1.06 9.02
CA GLN A 92 -2.28 1.08 9.77
C GLN A 92 -2.30 -0.01 10.85
N THR A 93 -1.76 -1.21 10.58
CA THR A 93 -1.60 -2.25 11.61
C THR A 93 -0.72 -1.75 12.78
N LEU A 94 0.38 -1.05 12.47
CA LEU A 94 1.26 -0.43 13.48
C LEU A 94 0.53 0.65 14.27
N ALA A 95 -0.27 1.49 13.60
CA ALA A 95 -1.12 2.49 14.23
C ALA A 95 -2.15 1.85 15.16
N ASN A 96 -2.83 0.80 14.72
CA ASN A 96 -3.83 0.07 15.50
C ASN A 96 -3.24 -0.49 16.80
N GLN A 97 -2.10 -1.17 16.72
CA GLN A 97 -1.42 -1.67 17.91
C GLN A 97 -1.04 -0.51 18.85
N SER A 98 -0.55 0.60 18.29
CA SER A 98 -0.20 1.79 19.07
C SER A 98 -1.42 2.42 19.75
N PHE A 99 -2.59 2.45 19.09
CA PHE A 99 -3.84 2.91 19.70
C PHE A 99 -4.27 2.02 20.86
N LEU A 100 -4.14 0.69 20.73
CA LEU A 100 -4.46 -0.26 21.79
C LEU A 100 -3.50 -0.15 22.99
N ASP A 101 -2.21 0.06 22.74
CA ASP A 101 -1.20 0.23 23.79
C ASP A 101 -1.43 1.52 24.59
N ILE A 102 -1.75 2.63 23.91
CA ILE A 102 -2.17 3.88 24.56
C ILE A 102 -3.49 3.70 25.33
N GLN A 103 -4.49 3.06 24.71
CA GLN A 103 -5.83 2.92 25.28
C GLN A 103 -5.83 2.06 26.56
N SER A 104 -4.97 1.04 26.61
CA SER A 104 -4.78 0.17 27.78
C SER A 104 -3.90 0.82 28.87
N GLY A 105 -3.20 1.90 28.54
CA GLY A 105 -2.21 2.53 29.43
C GLY A 105 -0.90 1.75 29.53
N HIS A 106 -0.60 0.90 28.55
CA HIS A 106 0.69 0.21 28.47
C HIS A 106 1.84 1.18 28.16
N LEU A 107 1.59 2.16 27.29
CA LEU A 107 2.49 3.24 26.90
C LEU A 107 1.74 4.58 26.95
N ASP A 108 2.44 5.70 27.18
CA ASP A 108 1.82 7.03 27.25
C ASP A 108 1.95 7.79 25.91
N THR A 109 3.10 7.69 25.24
CA THR A 109 3.35 8.37 23.97
C THR A 109 4.15 7.48 23.02
N ILE A 110 3.65 7.31 21.80
CA ILE A 110 4.26 6.47 20.77
C ILE A 110 4.48 7.32 19.52
N VAL A 111 5.66 7.21 18.93
CA VAL A 111 5.95 7.76 17.60
C VAL A 111 5.94 6.65 16.57
N LEU A 112 5.23 6.89 15.47
CA LEU A 112 5.26 6.07 14.28
C LEU A 112 5.97 6.83 13.18
N THR A 113 6.89 6.20 12.47
CA THR A 113 7.57 6.83 11.34
C THR A 113 7.99 5.82 10.27
N GLY A 114 8.34 6.32 9.10
CA GLY A 114 8.86 5.55 7.99
C GLY A 114 9.35 6.51 6.92
N ALA A 115 10.30 6.07 6.12
CA ALA A 115 10.78 6.82 4.96
C ALA A 115 11.38 5.89 3.92
N GLU A 116 11.46 6.42 2.71
CA GLU A 116 12.02 5.75 1.55
C GLU A 116 12.76 6.76 0.67
N CYS A 117 13.85 6.32 0.05
CA CYS A 117 14.74 7.17 -0.76
C CYS A 117 14.97 6.53 -2.14
N GLY A 118 13.89 6.10 -2.80
CA GLY A 118 13.94 5.36 -4.05
C GLY A 118 14.50 6.20 -5.22
N ARG A 119 14.33 7.52 -5.19
CA ARG A 119 14.93 8.40 -6.22
C ARG A 119 16.44 8.50 -6.03
N THR A 120 16.89 8.70 -4.79
CA THR A 120 18.32 8.72 -4.44
C THR A 120 18.97 7.38 -4.77
N GLN A 121 18.36 6.26 -4.38
CA GLN A 121 18.88 4.90 -4.67
C GLN A 121 18.99 4.63 -6.17
N SER A 122 17.98 5.01 -6.95
CA SER A 122 17.98 4.84 -8.42
C SER A 122 19.14 5.59 -9.09
N ARG A 123 19.44 6.79 -8.61
CA ARG A 123 20.55 7.61 -9.12
C ARG A 123 21.91 7.11 -8.68
N ALA A 124 22.06 6.70 -7.42
CA ALA A 124 23.29 6.06 -6.94
C ALA A 124 23.62 4.84 -7.82
N ARG A 125 22.63 3.96 -8.05
CA ARG A 125 22.80 2.79 -8.93
C ARG A 125 23.19 3.18 -10.36
N SER A 126 22.55 4.21 -10.92
CA SER A 126 22.87 4.71 -12.27
C SER A 126 24.29 5.30 -12.37
N ALA A 127 24.82 5.82 -11.25
CA ALA A 127 26.18 6.33 -11.13
C ALA A 127 27.21 5.26 -10.70
N GLY A 128 26.80 3.99 -10.52
CA GLY A 128 27.68 2.92 -10.04
C GLY A 128 28.08 3.05 -8.57
N LEU A 129 27.34 3.84 -7.79
CA LEU A 129 27.55 4.03 -6.35
C LEU A 129 26.73 3.02 -5.54
N THR A 130 27.26 2.62 -4.40
CA THR A 130 26.56 1.84 -3.37
C THR A 130 26.40 2.72 -2.15
N LEU A 131 25.17 2.87 -1.66
CA LEU A 131 24.90 3.67 -0.46
C LEU A 131 25.06 2.79 0.79
N ASP A 132 25.50 3.37 1.90
CA ASP A 132 25.77 2.62 3.12
C ASP A 132 24.53 1.93 3.69
N TRP A 133 23.35 2.50 3.42
CA TRP A 133 22.05 1.98 3.84
C TRP A 133 21.39 1.06 2.80
N ASP A 134 22.05 0.77 1.68
CA ASP A 134 21.54 -0.22 0.72
C ASP A 134 21.48 -1.61 1.37
N PRO A 135 20.42 -2.39 1.13
CA PRO A 135 20.33 -3.76 1.65
C PRO A 135 21.36 -4.69 1.00
N VAL A 136 21.77 -5.73 1.74
CA VAL A 136 22.69 -6.79 1.24
C VAL A 136 22.03 -7.59 0.13
N SER A 137 20.77 -7.94 0.33
CA SER A 137 19.99 -8.72 -0.63
C SER A 137 18.52 -8.32 -0.54
N VAL A 138 17.84 -8.45 -1.69
CA VAL A 138 16.42 -8.19 -1.84
C VAL A 138 15.82 -9.33 -2.63
N THR A 139 15.00 -10.15 -1.96
CA THR A 139 14.17 -11.16 -2.61
C THR A 139 12.74 -10.63 -2.67
N PRO A 140 12.05 -10.64 -3.83
CA PRO A 140 10.68 -10.17 -3.92
C PRO A 140 9.77 -10.85 -2.89
N GLY A 141 9.14 -10.03 -2.03
CA GLY A 141 8.25 -10.50 -0.98
C GLY A 141 8.91 -10.91 0.33
N GLN A 142 10.22 -10.72 0.50
CA GLN A 142 10.93 -10.92 1.76
C GLN A 142 11.53 -9.61 2.28
N ASP A 143 11.64 -9.50 3.61
CA ASP A 143 12.25 -8.34 4.25
C ASP A 143 13.74 -8.20 3.82
N PRO A 144 14.24 -6.98 3.57
CA PRO A 144 15.62 -6.78 3.14
C PRO A 144 16.62 -7.14 4.25
N ILE A 145 17.81 -7.62 3.84
CA ILE A 145 18.86 -8.04 4.78
C ILE A 145 19.83 -6.89 5.05
N SER A 146 20.15 -6.67 6.32
CA SER A 146 21.08 -5.65 6.82
C SER A 146 22.55 -6.10 6.74
N ARG A 147 23.47 -5.14 6.57
CA ARG A 147 24.93 -5.33 6.75
C ARG A 147 25.39 -5.19 8.20
N ALA A 148 24.57 -4.63 9.09
CA ALA A 148 24.98 -4.24 10.42
C ALA A 148 25.18 -5.47 11.32
N GLU A 149 26.42 -5.88 11.55
CA GLU A 149 26.76 -6.86 12.57
C GLU A 149 26.74 -6.17 13.96
N GLY A 150 26.08 -6.80 14.95
CA GLY A 150 26.05 -6.30 16.32
C GLY A 150 25.03 -5.19 16.61
N ALA A 151 24.18 -4.80 15.65
CA ALA A 151 23.06 -3.90 15.92
C ALA A 151 22.01 -4.60 16.81
N THR A 152 21.33 -3.81 17.64
CA THR A 152 20.23 -4.32 18.48
C THR A 152 19.09 -4.82 17.60
N LEU A 153 18.31 -5.78 18.10
CA LEU A 153 17.04 -6.15 17.49
C LEU A 153 15.94 -5.24 18.03
N PRO A 154 14.88 -4.96 17.25
CA PRO A 154 13.72 -4.25 17.76
C PRO A 154 13.04 -5.08 18.87
N ASP A 155 12.58 -4.43 19.92
CA ASP A 155 11.85 -5.05 21.04
C ASP A 155 10.51 -5.63 20.57
N VAL A 156 9.87 -4.95 19.61
CA VAL A 156 8.58 -5.33 19.04
C VAL A 156 8.68 -5.51 17.53
N PHE A 157 8.23 -6.67 17.05
CA PHE A 157 8.07 -6.94 15.62
C PHE A 157 6.59 -7.11 15.28
N ILE A 158 6.12 -6.34 14.30
CA ILE A 158 4.73 -6.40 13.81
C ILE A 158 4.73 -6.83 12.35
N GLY A 159 4.40 -8.09 12.09
CA GLY A 159 4.37 -8.55 10.71
C GLY A 159 4.39 -10.05 10.51
N SER A 160 4.78 -10.44 9.30
CA SER A 160 4.96 -11.85 8.93
C SER A 160 6.07 -11.99 7.92
N HIS A 161 6.91 -13.01 8.10
CA HIS A 161 7.96 -13.38 7.15
C HIS A 161 7.44 -14.25 5.99
N ARG A 162 6.13 -14.51 5.92
CA ARG A 162 5.53 -15.32 4.84
C ARG A 162 5.61 -14.58 3.51
N ASN A 163 6.15 -15.25 2.49
CA ASN A 163 6.16 -14.72 1.13
C ASN A 163 4.77 -14.88 0.50
N THR A 164 4.29 -13.83 -0.17
CA THR A 164 2.99 -13.84 -0.87
C THR A 164 3.06 -14.48 -2.26
N ARG A 165 4.20 -15.03 -2.66
CA ARG A 165 4.45 -15.62 -3.99
C ARG A 165 4.47 -17.14 -3.90
N HIS A 166 3.66 -17.78 -4.74
CA HIS A 166 3.61 -19.23 -4.83
C HIS A 166 4.60 -19.76 -5.88
N GLU A 167 5.08 -20.99 -5.73
CA GLU A 167 6.02 -21.61 -6.68
C GLU A 167 5.49 -21.63 -8.12
N ALA A 168 4.21 -21.94 -8.31
CA ALA A 168 3.55 -21.96 -9.62
C ALA A 168 3.67 -20.62 -10.38
N GLU A 169 3.60 -19.50 -9.67
CA GLU A 169 3.75 -18.15 -10.24
C GLU A 169 5.23 -17.87 -10.55
N LEU A 170 6.13 -18.25 -9.64
CA LEU A 170 7.57 -18.04 -9.76
C LEU A 170 8.19 -18.82 -10.93
N GLN A 171 7.71 -20.05 -11.19
CA GLN A 171 8.12 -20.88 -12.32
C GLN A 171 7.82 -20.21 -13.67
N ARG A 172 6.83 -19.31 -13.72
CA ARG A 172 6.48 -18.53 -14.92
C ARG A 172 7.15 -17.16 -15.00
N GLY A 173 7.96 -16.81 -13.99
CA GLY A 173 8.64 -15.52 -13.91
C GLY A 173 7.78 -14.41 -13.32
N ILE A 174 6.62 -14.71 -12.75
CA ILE A 174 5.71 -13.73 -12.14
C ILE A 174 6.18 -13.45 -10.71
N ARG A 175 6.71 -12.25 -10.46
CA ARG A 175 7.45 -11.90 -9.23
C ARG A 175 7.09 -10.53 -8.68
N HIS A 176 6.76 -9.58 -9.54
CA HIS A 176 6.64 -8.16 -9.18
C HIS A 176 5.19 -7.68 -9.24
N PRO A 177 4.82 -6.67 -8.43
CA PRO A 177 3.46 -6.10 -8.45
C PRO A 177 2.98 -5.69 -9.85
N ILE A 178 3.89 -5.16 -10.70
CA ILE A 178 3.60 -4.81 -12.10
C ILE A 178 3.20 -6.00 -12.99
N GLN A 179 3.33 -7.24 -12.51
CA GLN A 179 2.84 -8.44 -13.20
C GLN A 179 1.52 -8.95 -12.59
N TYR A 180 1.29 -8.73 -11.29
CA TYR A 180 0.09 -9.22 -10.60
C TYR A 180 -1.10 -8.27 -10.70
N TYR A 181 -0.91 -6.98 -10.43
CA TYR A 181 -2.02 -6.03 -10.42
C TYR A 181 -2.72 -5.83 -11.77
N PRO A 182 -2.02 -5.93 -12.93
CA PRO A 182 -2.71 -5.90 -14.21
C PRO A 182 -3.55 -7.16 -14.48
N LEU A 183 -3.20 -8.32 -13.90
CA LEU A 183 -4.05 -9.52 -13.96
C LEU A 183 -5.38 -9.26 -13.25
N PHE A 184 -5.37 -8.55 -12.12
CA PHE A 184 -6.60 -8.15 -11.42
C PHE A 184 -7.42 -7.16 -12.25
N GLU A 185 -6.76 -6.25 -12.98
CA GLU A 185 -7.44 -5.31 -13.87
C GLU A 185 -8.17 -6.00 -15.02
N ILE A 186 -7.49 -6.92 -15.70
CA ILE A 186 -8.08 -7.66 -16.81
C ILE A 186 -9.19 -8.60 -16.29
N ALA A 187 -9.06 -9.15 -15.08
CA ALA A 187 -10.11 -9.91 -14.43
C ALA A 187 -11.34 -9.03 -14.11
N LEU A 188 -11.16 -7.81 -13.61
CA LEU A 188 -12.25 -6.83 -13.38
C LEU A 188 -12.96 -6.49 -14.69
N ARG A 189 -12.19 -6.17 -15.73
CA ARG A 189 -12.73 -5.89 -17.06
C ARG A 189 -13.57 -7.06 -17.57
N SER A 190 -13.02 -8.27 -17.54
CA SER A 190 -13.72 -9.47 -17.99
C SER A 190 -14.99 -9.74 -17.17
N ALA A 191 -14.94 -9.61 -15.84
CA ALA A 191 -16.09 -9.85 -14.97
C ALA A 191 -17.22 -8.82 -15.17
N SER A 192 -16.86 -7.59 -15.54
CA SER A 192 -17.82 -6.52 -15.84
C SER A 192 -18.37 -6.56 -17.27
N GLY A 193 -17.83 -7.40 -18.15
CA GLY A 193 -18.20 -7.45 -19.57
C GLY A 193 -17.81 -6.19 -20.35
N GLU A 194 -16.90 -5.37 -19.83
CA GLU A 194 -16.45 -4.14 -20.46
C GLU A 194 -15.51 -4.42 -21.66
N THR A 195 -15.62 -3.62 -22.71
CA THR A 195 -14.68 -3.69 -23.84
C THR A 195 -13.30 -3.18 -23.42
N VAL A 196 -12.23 -3.59 -24.14
CA VAL A 196 -10.86 -3.10 -23.87
C VAL A 196 -10.77 -1.57 -23.90
N PRO A 197 -11.30 -0.85 -24.91
CA PRO A 197 -11.24 0.62 -24.96
C PRO A 197 -12.04 1.30 -23.85
N ASP A 198 -13.26 0.83 -23.56
CA ASP A 198 -14.13 1.46 -22.55
C ASP A 198 -13.52 1.35 -21.15
N HIS A 199 -12.98 0.18 -20.83
CA HIS A 199 -12.31 -0.07 -19.57
C HIS A 199 -11.04 0.78 -19.40
N LEU A 200 -10.21 0.89 -20.45
CA LEU A 200 -9.03 1.77 -20.44
C LEU A 200 -9.43 3.22 -20.17
N GLN A 201 -10.51 3.71 -20.80
CA GLN A 201 -11.00 5.06 -20.58
C GLN A 201 -11.52 5.26 -19.14
N LYS A 202 -12.21 4.27 -18.58
CA LYS A 202 -12.69 4.27 -17.19
C LYS A 202 -11.53 4.41 -16.20
N ILE A 203 -10.52 3.55 -16.28
CA ILE A 203 -9.38 3.59 -15.35
C ILE A 203 -8.53 4.85 -15.54
N ALA A 204 -8.44 5.38 -16.76
CA ALA A 204 -7.76 6.64 -17.02
C ALA A 204 -8.49 7.86 -16.45
N ARG A 205 -9.83 7.88 -16.47
CA ARG A 205 -10.63 8.90 -15.79
C ARG A 205 -10.45 8.84 -14.27
N LEU A 206 -10.49 7.64 -13.70
CA LEU A 206 -10.21 7.43 -12.27
C LEU A 206 -8.85 8.03 -11.89
N TRP A 207 -7.79 7.70 -12.65
CA TRP A 207 -6.45 8.21 -12.38
C TRP A 207 -6.30 9.73 -12.63
N SER A 208 -7.06 10.28 -13.57
CA SER A 208 -7.11 11.74 -13.80
C SER A 208 -7.64 12.46 -12.56
N GLY A 209 -8.70 11.95 -11.94
CA GLY A 209 -9.22 12.45 -10.66
C GLY A 209 -8.18 12.43 -9.54
N PHE A 210 -7.38 11.36 -9.44
CA PHE A 210 -6.28 11.27 -8.48
C PHE A 210 -5.22 12.35 -8.72
N SER A 211 -4.85 12.61 -9.98
CA SER A 211 -3.89 13.66 -10.33
C SER A 211 -4.41 15.08 -10.02
N ALA A 212 -5.71 15.32 -10.14
CA ALA A 212 -6.35 16.59 -9.81
C ALA A 212 -6.29 16.87 -8.29
N ILE A 213 -6.43 15.83 -7.45
CA ILE A 213 -6.21 15.94 -6.01
C ILE A 213 -4.73 16.22 -5.71
N ALA A 214 -3.82 15.47 -6.34
CA ALA A 214 -2.37 15.61 -6.14
C ALA A 214 -1.86 17.02 -6.45
N LYS A 215 -2.37 17.65 -7.53
CA LYS A 215 -2.04 19.03 -7.92
C LYS A 215 -2.23 20.05 -6.79
N ASN A 216 -3.23 19.83 -5.92
CA ASN A 216 -3.54 20.74 -4.80
C ASN A 216 -3.01 20.25 -3.45
N ASN A 217 -2.29 19.12 -3.43
CA ASN A 217 -1.63 18.62 -2.24
C ASN A 217 -0.18 19.14 -2.17
N PRO A 218 0.17 20.02 -1.22
CA PRO A 218 1.52 20.59 -1.13
C PRO A 218 2.60 19.54 -0.87
N ASP A 219 2.24 18.38 -0.33
CA ASP A 219 3.16 17.28 -0.04
C ASP A 219 3.28 16.28 -1.20
N ALA A 220 2.48 16.42 -2.26
CA ALA A 220 2.54 15.52 -3.40
C ALA A 220 3.84 15.69 -4.19
N TRP A 221 4.39 14.57 -4.64
CA TRP A 221 5.60 14.55 -5.44
C TRP A 221 5.41 15.18 -6.82
N ILE A 222 4.30 14.85 -7.50
CA ILE A 222 3.88 15.36 -8.80
C ILE A 222 2.63 16.23 -8.61
N GLN A 223 2.82 17.54 -8.57
CA GLN A 223 1.74 18.53 -8.44
C GLN A 223 1.23 18.97 -9.81
N ARG A 224 0.86 17.99 -10.64
CA ARG A 224 0.33 18.22 -11.97
C ARG A 224 -0.90 17.35 -12.19
N GLU A 225 -1.95 17.99 -12.69
CA GLU A 225 -3.13 17.33 -13.19
C GLU A 225 -2.88 16.84 -14.63
N PHE A 226 -3.28 15.60 -14.88
CA PHE A 226 -3.21 14.96 -16.19
C PHE A 226 -4.63 14.63 -16.64
N SER A 227 -4.92 14.86 -17.92
CA SER A 227 -6.18 14.42 -18.52
C SER A 227 -6.22 12.89 -18.64
N ALA A 228 -7.42 12.32 -18.68
CA ALA A 228 -7.60 10.89 -18.95
C ALA A 228 -6.93 10.45 -20.27
N GLN A 229 -6.94 11.31 -21.30
CA GLN A 229 -6.27 11.01 -22.57
C GLN A 229 -4.75 10.90 -22.40
N GLU A 230 -4.12 11.81 -21.66
CA GLU A 230 -2.67 11.74 -21.39
C GLU A 230 -2.29 10.49 -20.59
N ILE A 231 -3.12 10.12 -19.60
CA ILE A 231 -2.89 8.94 -18.78
C ILE A 231 -3.03 7.66 -19.62
N ALA A 232 -4.04 7.59 -20.49
CA ALA A 232 -4.30 6.41 -21.33
C ALA A 232 -3.31 6.25 -22.48
N THR A 233 -2.69 7.34 -22.97
CA THR A 233 -1.87 7.31 -24.19
C THR A 233 -0.42 6.97 -23.87
N PRO A 234 0.12 5.84 -24.37
CA PRO A 234 1.53 5.54 -24.26
C PRO A 234 2.38 6.56 -25.02
N THR A 235 3.43 7.05 -24.38
CA THR A 235 4.44 7.96 -24.97
C THR A 235 5.82 7.59 -24.43
N GLU A 236 6.90 8.24 -24.88
CA GLU A 236 8.22 8.04 -24.29
C GLU A 236 8.24 8.35 -22.77
N PHE A 237 7.52 9.39 -22.34
CA PHE A 237 7.36 9.73 -20.92
C PHE A 237 6.42 8.77 -20.19
N ASN A 238 5.29 8.43 -20.82
CA ASN A 238 4.26 7.54 -20.31
C ASN A 238 4.37 6.15 -20.96
N ARG A 239 5.56 5.55 -20.93
CA ARG A 239 5.83 4.29 -21.63
C ARG A 239 4.92 3.16 -21.15
N PRO A 240 4.62 2.14 -21.99
CA PRO A 240 3.94 0.95 -21.54
C PRO A 240 4.81 0.19 -20.52
N VAL A 241 4.19 -0.33 -19.46
CA VAL A 241 4.86 -1.14 -18.43
C VAL A 241 4.35 -2.58 -18.49
N SER A 242 3.03 -2.73 -18.39
CA SER A 242 2.33 -4.01 -18.42
C SER A 242 0.89 -3.74 -18.83
N LEU A 243 0.31 -4.47 -19.77
CA LEU A 243 -1.07 -4.26 -20.19
C LEU A 243 -2.04 -4.42 -18.99
N PRO A 244 -2.92 -3.43 -18.69
CA PRO A 244 -3.27 -2.24 -19.49
C PRO A 244 -2.58 -0.93 -19.06
N TYR A 245 -1.62 -0.98 -18.16
CA TYR A 245 -1.01 0.16 -17.50
C TYR A 245 0.23 0.72 -18.22
N PRO A 246 0.17 1.96 -18.73
CA PRO A 246 1.36 2.76 -18.96
C PRO A 246 1.90 3.30 -17.63
N LYS A 247 3.10 3.91 -17.65
CA LYS A 247 3.82 4.39 -16.46
C LYS A 247 2.96 5.21 -15.50
N LEU A 248 2.11 6.10 -16.00
CA LEU A 248 1.24 6.96 -15.19
C LEU A 248 0.12 6.21 -14.47
N MET A 249 -0.12 4.92 -14.74
CA MET A 249 -1.04 4.06 -13.98
C MET A 249 -0.33 3.14 -12.98
N ASN A 250 0.97 3.36 -12.76
CA ASN A 250 1.79 2.59 -11.82
C ASN A 250 2.23 3.48 -10.65
N SER A 251 2.36 2.89 -9.45
CA SER A 251 2.93 3.57 -8.28
C SER A 251 4.31 4.19 -8.59
N ASN A 252 4.55 5.42 -8.15
CA ASN A 252 5.81 6.10 -8.32
C ASN A 252 6.73 5.89 -7.09
N ASN A 253 7.57 4.86 -7.15
CA ASN A 253 8.58 4.59 -6.12
C ASN A 253 9.88 5.38 -6.29
N SER A 254 9.98 6.25 -7.30
CA SER A 254 11.13 7.13 -7.51
C SER A 254 10.94 8.46 -6.77
N VAL A 255 10.78 8.37 -5.45
CA VAL A 255 10.57 9.51 -4.54
C VAL A 255 11.47 9.36 -3.31
N ASP A 256 11.82 10.49 -2.70
CA ASP A 256 12.50 10.54 -1.41
C ASP A 256 11.57 11.24 -0.41
N GLN A 257 10.84 10.45 0.38
CA GLN A 257 9.78 10.93 1.26
C GLN A 257 9.77 10.17 2.59
N GLY A 258 9.46 10.89 3.66
CA GLY A 258 9.23 10.35 5.00
C GLY A 258 8.00 10.97 5.65
N ALA A 259 7.44 10.28 6.63
CA ALA A 259 6.33 10.79 7.43
C ALA A 259 6.43 10.32 8.88
N ALA A 260 5.75 11.04 9.77
CA ALA A 260 5.66 10.65 11.17
C ALA A 260 4.30 11.02 11.77
N LEU A 261 3.86 10.21 12.74
CA LEU A 261 2.68 10.41 13.56
C LEU A 261 3.09 10.32 15.03
N ILE A 262 2.63 11.25 15.86
CA ILE A 262 2.79 11.19 17.32
C ILE A 262 1.42 10.89 17.93
N VAL A 263 1.35 9.77 18.64
CA VAL A 263 0.14 9.24 19.27
C VAL A 263 0.29 9.28 20.78
N THR A 264 -0.73 9.75 21.49
CA THR A 264 -0.79 9.73 22.95
C THR A 264 -2.23 9.61 23.42
N SER A 265 -2.49 9.59 24.72
CA SER A 265 -3.86 9.65 25.24
C SER A 265 -4.38 11.09 25.28
N SER A 266 -5.70 11.27 25.15
CA SER A 266 -6.36 12.58 25.30
C SER A 266 -6.05 13.24 26.66
N ALA A 267 -5.89 12.43 27.71
CA ALA A 267 -5.49 12.88 29.04
C ALA A 267 -4.05 13.42 29.07
N LYS A 268 -3.10 12.71 28.45
CA LYS A 268 -1.70 13.13 28.35
C LYS A 268 -1.54 14.35 27.44
N ALA A 269 -2.24 14.39 26.31
CA ALA A 269 -2.28 15.56 25.43
C ALA A 269 -2.75 16.81 26.18
N LYS A 270 -3.79 16.69 27.00
CA LYS A 270 -4.26 17.77 27.89
C LYS A 270 -3.21 18.17 28.92
N GLN A 271 -2.55 17.21 29.56
CA GLN A 271 -1.48 17.45 30.53
C GLN A 271 -0.30 18.21 29.90
N LEU A 272 0.04 17.89 28.65
CA LEU A 272 1.08 18.55 27.88
C LEU A 272 0.63 19.91 27.31
N GLY A 273 -0.61 20.33 27.51
CA GLY A 273 -1.12 21.61 26.98
C GLY A 273 -1.26 21.64 25.45
N ILE A 274 -1.36 20.48 24.80
CA ILE A 274 -1.59 20.39 23.36
C ILE A 274 -3.03 20.80 23.07
N SER A 275 -3.20 21.76 22.17
CA SER A 275 -4.50 22.32 21.84
C SER A 275 -5.43 21.31 21.16
N ARG A 276 -6.72 21.37 21.48
CA ARG A 276 -7.72 20.36 21.10
C ARG A 276 -7.98 20.29 19.59
N ASP A 277 -7.72 21.38 18.87
CA ASP A 277 -7.77 21.47 17.40
C ASP A 277 -6.69 20.63 16.71
N ARG A 278 -5.69 20.12 17.44
CA ARG A 278 -4.65 19.22 16.90
C ARG A 278 -5.02 17.75 16.95
N TRP A 279 -6.02 17.38 17.77
CA TRP A 279 -6.27 15.99 18.13
C TRP A 279 -7.15 15.29 17.11
N ILE A 280 -6.67 14.17 16.60
CA ILE A 280 -7.39 13.30 15.66
C ILE A 280 -7.56 11.94 16.30
N TYR A 281 -8.80 11.49 16.35
CA TYR A 281 -9.21 10.26 17.02
C TYR A 281 -9.39 9.15 16.00
N PRO A 282 -8.81 7.98 16.23
CA PRO A 282 -9.25 6.76 15.57
C PRO A 282 -10.58 6.32 16.22
N HIS A 283 -11.59 6.01 15.40
CA HIS A 283 -12.91 5.58 15.87
C HIS A 283 -12.98 4.06 15.98
N ALA A 284 -12.61 3.37 14.91
CA ALA A 284 -12.47 1.93 14.86
C ALA A 284 -11.55 1.53 13.71
N SER A 285 -10.99 0.33 13.80
CA SER A 285 -10.21 -0.26 12.72
C SER A 285 -10.48 -1.76 12.56
N THR A 286 -10.32 -2.26 11.34
CA THR A 286 -10.44 -3.66 11.01
C THR A 286 -9.26 -4.13 10.17
N GLU A 287 -8.91 -5.41 10.29
CA GLU A 287 -7.83 -6.04 9.54
C GLU A 287 -8.21 -7.43 9.07
N ALA A 288 -7.77 -7.77 7.86
CA ALA A 288 -7.97 -9.08 7.26
C ALA A 288 -7.00 -9.29 6.10
N TRP A 289 -6.54 -10.52 5.88
CA TRP A 289 -5.76 -10.87 4.70
C TRP A 289 -6.56 -11.82 3.82
N ASP A 290 -6.59 -11.53 2.51
CA ASP A 290 -6.99 -12.53 1.52
C ASP A 290 -6.06 -13.75 1.59
N HIS A 291 -6.46 -14.84 0.94
CA HIS A 291 -5.57 -15.99 0.79
C HIS A 291 -4.19 -15.55 0.28
N LEU A 292 -3.18 -16.04 0.98
CA LEU A 292 -1.82 -15.51 0.94
C LEU A 292 -1.27 -15.51 -0.49
N TYR A 293 -1.54 -16.59 -1.22
CA TYR A 293 -1.14 -16.76 -2.61
C TYR A 293 -2.28 -16.36 -3.52
N VAL A 294 -1.97 -15.56 -4.55
CA VAL A 294 -2.92 -15.16 -5.59
C VAL A 294 -3.55 -16.40 -6.23
N SER A 295 -2.74 -17.43 -6.44
CA SER A 295 -3.15 -18.73 -6.94
C SER A 295 -4.28 -19.42 -6.16
N GLU A 296 -4.43 -19.18 -4.85
CA GLU A 296 -5.45 -19.81 -3.99
C GLU A 296 -6.78 -19.06 -3.94
N ARG A 297 -6.84 -17.85 -4.52
CA ARG A 297 -8.04 -17.02 -4.45
C ARG A 297 -9.16 -17.61 -5.31
N ASP A 298 -10.41 -17.49 -4.85
CA ASP A 298 -11.54 -17.99 -5.62
C ASP A 298 -11.59 -17.38 -7.03
N ASN A 299 -11.52 -16.06 -7.13
CA ASN A 299 -11.36 -15.34 -8.39
C ASN A 299 -10.29 -14.24 -8.21
N LEU A 300 -9.99 -13.52 -9.29
CA LEU A 300 -8.94 -12.51 -9.34
C LEU A 300 -9.45 -11.07 -9.50
N HIS A 301 -10.75 -10.83 -9.31
CA HIS A 301 -11.38 -9.50 -9.48
C HIS A 301 -12.13 -9.03 -8.21
N SER A 302 -11.94 -9.70 -7.07
CA SER A 302 -12.59 -9.37 -5.80
C SER A 302 -11.64 -9.58 -4.61
N SER A 303 -12.02 -9.03 -3.45
CA SER A 303 -11.30 -9.20 -2.19
C SER A 303 -12.30 -9.42 -1.05
N PRO A 304 -12.60 -10.69 -0.72
CA PRO A 304 -13.42 -11.02 0.44
C PRO A 304 -12.86 -10.45 1.76
N ALA A 305 -11.54 -10.32 1.88
CA ALA A 305 -10.94 -9.73 3.07
C ALA A 305 -11.32 -8.25 3.25
N ILE A 306 -11.27 -7.43 2.19
CA ILE A 306 -11.73 -6.03 2.25
C ILE A 306 -13.23 -5.99 2.60
N ARG A 307 -14.05 -6.83 1.94
CA ARG A 307 -15.50 -6.88 2.16
C ARG A 307 -15.85 -7.15 3.62
N LEU A 308 -15.27 -8.20 4.21
CA LEU A 308 -15.53 -8.60 5.59
C LEU A 308 -14.99 -7.55 6.57
N ALA A 309 -13.80 -6.99 6.32
CA ALA A 309 -13.23 -5.93 7.14
C ALA A 309 -14.09 -4.65 7.11
N ALA A 310 -14.59 -4.25 5.95
CA ALA A 310 -15.45 -3.08 5.80
C ALA A 310 -16.82 -3.27 6.47
N ALA A 311 -17.46 -4.41 6.24
CA ALA A 311 -18.73 -4.75 6.89
C ALA A 311 -18.60 -4.70 8.43
N ARG A 312 -17.53 -5.31 8.97
CA ARG A 312 -17.28 -5.29 10.41
C ARG A 312 -16.99 -3.87 10.92
N LEU A 313 -16.28 -3.06 10.15
CA LEU A 313 -15.99 -1.68 10.52
C LEU A 313 -17.27 -0.86 10.66
N PHE A 314 -18.18 -0.98 9.69
CA PHE A 314 -19.49 -0.34 9.70
C PHE A 314 -20.37 -0.78 10.87
N GLU A 315 -20.37 -2.07 11.21
CA GLU A 315 -21.05 -2.58 12.40
C GLU A 315 -20.51 -1.98 13.71
N LEU A 316 -19.18 -1.85 13.83
CA LEU A 316 -18.54 -1.34 15.03
C LEU A 316 -18.88 0.14 15.28
N THR A 317 -19.00 0.93 14.21
CA THR A 317 -19.24 2.38 14.29
C THR A 317 -20.68 2.80 14.06
N ASN A 318 -21.54 1.89 13.58
CA ASN A 318 -22.90 2.21 13.12
C ASN A 318 -22.88 3.32 12.04
N LEU A 319 -22.01 3.13 11.03
CA LEU A 319 -21.84 3.99 9.85
C LEU A 319 -22.00 3.16 8.58
N ASP A 320 -21.95 3.82 7.43
CA ASP A 320 -22.01 3.19 6.10
C ASP A 320 -21.03 3.86 5.12
N ALA A 321 -21.00 3.38 3.87
CA ALA A 321 -20.10 3.87 2.83
C ALA A 321 -20.35 5.34 2.43
N GLU A 322 -21.55 5.88 2.68
CA GLU A 322 -21.88 7.28 2.37
C GLU A 322 -21.52 8.24 3.51
N SER A 323 -21.19 7.72 4.68
CA SER A 323 -20.91 8.50 5.89
C SER A 323 -19.60 9.31 5.85
N PHE A 324 -18.71 9.07 4.88
CA PHE A 324 -17.37 9.65 4.87
C PHE A 324 -17.27 10.88 3.96
N ASP A 325 -16.78 11.99 4.51
CA ASP A 325 -16.41 13.20 3.76
C ASP A 325 -15.08 13.01 3.03
N TYR A 326 -14.14 12.34 3.70
CA TYR A 326 -12.79 12.10 3.19
C TYR A 326 -12.53 10.60 3.05
N VAL A 327 -11.96 10.21 1.92
CA VAL A 327 -11.56 8.83 1.66
C VAL A 327 -10.15 8.83 1.10
N ASP A 328 -9.29 7.97 1.65
CA ASP A 328 -8.04 7.58 1.00
C ASP A 328 -7.96 6.08 0.84
N LEU A 329 -8.21 5.62 -0.39
CA LEU A 329 -7.97 4.23 -0.77
C LEU A 329 -6.51 4.05 -1.19
N TYR A 330 -5.87 3.01 -0.66
CA TYR A 330 -4.54 2.62 -1.11
C TYR A 330 -4.53 2.35 -2.62
N SER A 331 -3.63 3.01 -3.35
CA SER A 331 -3.78 3.24 -4.80
C SER A 331 -2.51 2.97 -5.60
N CYS A 332 -1.86 1.83 -5.35
CA CYS A 332 -0.68 1.42 -6.12
C CYS A 332 -0.96 1.21 -7.61
N PHE A 333 -2.16 0.74 -7.94
CA PHE A 333 -2.68 0.49 -9.29
C PHE A 333 -4.19 0.72 -9.33
N PRO A 334 -4.78 1.05 -10.50
CA PRO A 334 -6.23 1.24 -10.63
C PRO A 334 -7.08 0.06 -10.18
N SER A 335 -6.63 -1.18 -10.38
CA SER A 335 -7.36 -2.38 -9.96
C SER A 335 -7.51 -2.46 -8.44
N ALA A 336 -6.51 -2.02 -7.67
CA ALA A 336 -6.57 -1.99 -6.21
C ALA A 336 -7.67 -1.04 -5.71
N VAL A 337 -7.77 0.14 -6.33
CA VAL A 337 -8.78 1.15 -6.01
C VAL A 337 -10.17 0.66 -6.38
N GLN A 338 -10.34 0.09 -7.58
CA GLN A 338 -11.61 -0.44 -8.03
C GLN A 338 -12.11 -1.58 -7.14
N ILE A 339 -11.25 -2.55 -6.81
CA ILE A 339 -11.63 -3.65 -5.92
C ILE A 339 -11.98 -3.11 -4.54
N ALA A 340 -11.14 -2.26 -3.95
CA ALA A 340 -11.42 -1.70 -2.63
C ALA A 340 -12.74 -0.89 -2.61
N ALA A 341 -12.97 -0.03 -3.60
CA ALA A 341 -14.21 0.74 -3.69
C ALA A 341 -15.44 -0.16 -3.83
N ASN A 342 -15.40 -1.17 -4.71
CA ASN A 342 -16.49 -2.11 -4.90
C ASN A 342 -16.80 -2.91 -3.62
N GLU A 343 -15.78 -3.39 -2.92
CA GLU A 343 -15.94 -4.20 -1.70
C GLU A 343 -16.42 -3.39 -0.49
N ILE A 344 -16.07 -2.10 -0.43
CA ILE A 344 -16.51 -1.17 0.63
C ILE A 344 -17.90 -0.58 0.31
N GLY A 345 -18.30 -0.55 -0.96
CA GLY A 345 -19.54 0.08 -1.43
C GLY A 345 -19.38 1.58 -1.76
N LEU A 346 -18.19 2.02 -2.15
CA LEU A 346 -17.90 3.39 -2.53
C LEU A 346 -18.07 3.59 -4.04
N CYS A 347 -18.72 4.70 -4.44
CA CYS A 347 -18.79 5.10 -5.84
C CYS A 347 -17.40 5.47 -6.40
N LEU A 348 -17.12 5.15 -7.66
CA LEU A 348 -15.86 5.53 -8.32
C LEU A 348 -15.81 7.01 -8.75
N ASP A 349 -16.96 7.68 -8.84
CA ASP A 349 -17.05 9.08 -9.29
C ASP A 349 -16.82 10.11 -8.16
N ARG A 350 -16.75 9.66 -6.90
CA ARG A 350 -16.34 10.52 -5.78
C ARG A 350 -14.81 10.59 -5.67
N PRO A 351 -14.26 11.60 -4.97
CA PRO A 351 -12.86 11.56 -4.56
C PRO A 351 -12.58 10.33 -3.68
N LEU A 352 -11.65 9.49 -4.12
CA LEU A 352 -11.18 8.27 -3.42
C LEU A 352 -9.76 8.39 -2.87
N THR A 353 -9.22 9.61 -2.87
CA THR A 353 -7.94 9.95 -2.25
C THR A 353 -7.98 11.36 -1.69
N VAL A 354 -7.22 11.57 -0.61
CA VAL A 354 -6.93 12.92 -0.08
C VAL A 354 -5.50 13.37 -0.40
N THR A 355 -4.64 12.43 -0.81
CA THR A 355 -3.22 12.68 -1.12
C THR A 355 -2.97 12.88 -2.61
N GLY A 356 -3.77 12.22 -3.47
CA GLY A 356 -3.49 12.06 -4.89
C GLY A 356 -2.95 10.67 -5.27
N GLY A 357 -2.81 9.76 -4.32
CA GLY A 357 -2.43 8.35 -4.55
C GLY A 357 -0.96 8.11 -4.90
N LEU A 358 -0.55 6.84 -4.89
CA LEU A 358 0.87 6.45 -4.98
C LEU A 358 1.55 6.85 -6.30
N THR A 359 0.78 7.10 -7.36
CA THR A 359 1.35 7.58 -8.64
C THR A 359 1.81 9.03 -8.52
N PHE A 360 0.96 9.90 -7.96
CA PHE A 360 1.15 11.35 -8.03
C PHE A 360 1.63 11.95 -6.71
N ALA A 361 1.04 11.55 -5.57
CA ALA A 361 1.53 11.94 -4.25
C ALA A 361 2.95 11.42 -3.98
N GLY A 362 3.30 10.31 -4.63
CA GLY A 362 4.52 9.55 -4.41
C GLY A 362 4.22 8.25 -3.67
N GLY A 363 4.93 7.19 -4.03
CA GLY A 363 4.80 5.87 -3.44
C GLY A 363 6.09 5.48 -2.72
N PRO A 364 6.36 5.99 -1.50
CA PRO A 364 7.54 5.64 -0.70
C PRO A 364 7.44 4.20 -0.16
N TRP A 365 7.40 3.24 -1.10
CA TRP A 365 7.20 1.82 -0.89
C TRP A 365 6.09 1.53 0.13
N ASN A 366 6.43 1.12 1.35
CA ASN A 366 5.45 0.73 2.36
C ASN A 366 4.85 1.91 3.13
N ASN A 367 5.44 3.11 3.06
CA ASN A 367 5.07 4.20 3.95
C ASN A 367 3.97 5.14 3.41
N TYR A 368 3.41 4.89 2.22
CA TYR A 368 2.39 5.75 1.62
C TYR A 368 1.22 6.06 2.57
N VAL A 369 0.72 5.05 3.28
CA VAL A 369 -0.47 5.22 4.14
C VAL A 369 -0.20 6.19 5.29
N MET A 370 1.06 6.38 5.70
CA MET A 370 1.38 7.32 6.76
C MET A 370 1.21 8.77 6.28
N HIS A 371 1.55 9.02 5.01
CA HIS A 371 1.22 10.27 4.33
C HIS A 371 -0.29 10.47 4.19
N ALA A 372 -1.04 9.39 3.89
CA ALA A 372 -2.50 9.45 3.85
C ALA A 372 -3.12 9.81 5.20
N ILE A 373 -2.66 9.20 6.30
CA ILE A 373 -3.11 9.54 7.67
C ILE A 373 -2.72 10.98 8.03
N ALA A 374 -1.48 11.41 7.73
CA ALA A 374 -1.02 12.77 8.00
C ALA A 374 -1.85 13.82 7.24
N ARG A 375 -2.13 13.59 5.95
CA ARG A 375 -2.98 14.47 5.14
C ARG A 375 -4.42 14.48 5.63
N THR A 376 -4.95 13.32 6.01
CA THR A 376 -6.28 13.16 6.59
C THR A 376 -6.40 13.96 7.89
N ALA A 377 -5.39 13.88 8.77
CA ALA A 377 -5.33 14.67 9.99
C ALA A 377 -5.42 16.17 9.69
N ILE A 378 -4.64 16.69 8.74
CA ILE A 378 -4.68 18.11 8.34
C ILE A 378 -6.09 18.55 7.89
N LEU A 379 -6.75 17.73 7.06
CA LEU A 379 -8.11 18.02 6.59
C LEU A 379 -9.13 18.00 7.73
N LEU A 380 -9.07 16.98 8.59
CA LEU A 380 -9.94 16.85 9.76
C LEU A 380 -9.73 17.97 10.77
N ARG A 381 -8.53 18.53 10.93
CA ARG A 381 -8.34 19.72 11.79
C ARG A 381 -9.08 20.94 11.26
N SER A 382 -9.20 21.07 9.94
CA SER A 382 -9.96 22.14 9.28
C SER A 382 -11.46 21.89 9.26
N ASN A 383 -11.89 20.62 9.35
CA ASN A 383 -13.28 20.21 9.45
C ASN A 383 -13.46 19.11 10.53
N PRO A 384 -13.47 19.46 11.83
CA PRO A 384 -13.38 18.47 12.92
C PRO A 384 -14.53 17.47 12.99
N ALA A 385 -15.71 17.85 12.52
CA ALA A 385 -16.91 17.01 12.52
C ALA A 385 -16.93 15.98 11.39
N ALA A 386 -16.05 16.12 10.38
CA ALA A 386 -15.99 15.18 9.27
C ALA A 386 -15.52 13.79 9.73
N LEU A 387 -15.88 12.80 8.91
CA LEU A 387 -15.41 11.43 9.02
C LEU A 387 -14.50 11.11 7.83
N ALA A 388 -13.37 10.48 8.14
CA ALA A 388 -12.42 10.03 7.13
C ALA A 388 -12.22 8.52 7.19
N LEU A 389 -12.24 7.85 6.03
CA LEU A 389 -11.86 6.45 5.87
C LEU A 389 -10.49 6.38 5.21
N VAL A 390 -9.53 5.74 5.87
CA VAL A 390 -8.21 5.43 5.29
C VAL A 390 -8.08 3.92 5.18
N THR A 391 -7.66 3.44 4.00
CA THR A 391 -7.39 2.03 3.76
C THR A 391 -5.92 1.80 3.43
N ALA A 392 -5.42 0.66 3.88
CA ALA A 392 -4.03 0.29 3.79
C ALA A 392 -3.94 -1.10 3.16
N ASN A 393 -3.21 -1.23 2.06
CA ASN A 393 -3.02 -2.48 1.35
C ASN A 393 -1.53 -2.86 1.32
N GLY A 394 -1.25 -4.15 1.52
CA GLY A 394 0.09 -4.73 1.46
C GLY A 394 0.16 -5.99 0.60
N GLY A 395 1.31 -6.20 -0.04
CA GLY A 395 1.55 -7.37 -0.89
C GLY A 395 0.87 -7.24 -2.25
N LEU A 396 0.17 -8.29 -2.67
CA LEU A 396 -0.45 -8.43 -3.99
C LEU A 396 -1.98 -8.34 -3.87
N LEU A 397 -2.46 -7.22 -3.31
CA LEU A 397 -3.84 -7.09 -2.82
C LEU A 397 -4.15 -8.12 -1.73
N THR A 398 -3.20 -8.38 -0.83
CA THR A 398 -3.25 -9.53 0.08
C THR A 398 -3.60 -9.15 1.50
N LYS A 399 -3.01 -8.09 2.03
CA LYS A 399 -3.10 -7.71 3.44
C LYS A 399 -3.83 -6.38 3.54
N HIS A 400 -4.87 -6.29 4.34
CA HIS A 400 -5.72 -5.09 4.41
C HIS A 400 -5.91 -4.62 5.84
N ALA A 401 -5.90 -3.30 6.01
CA ALA A 401 -6.28 -2.63 7.24
C ALA A 401 -7.09 -1.38 6.89
N LEU A 402 -8.21 -1.17 7.57
CA LEU A 402 -9.12 -0.03 7.34
C LEU A 402 -9.32 0.70 8.67
N CYS A 403 -9.31 2.03 8.69
CA CYS A 403 -9.56 2.80 9.90
C CYS A 403 -10.36 4.06 9.62
N ILE A 404 -11.26 4.39 10.55
CA ILE A 404 -12.05 5.62 10.54
C ILE A 404 -11.41 6.63 11.49
N TYR A 405 -11.26 7.87 11.02
CA TYR A 405 -10.68 8.98 11.76
C TYR A 405 -11.63 10.18 11.83
N SER A 406 -11.58 10.95 12.93
CA SER A 406 -12.29 12.23 13.07
C SER A 406 -11.57 13.20 14.01
N GLY A 407 -11.84 14.49 13.91
CA GLY A 407 -11.44 15.47 14.94
C GLY A 407 -12.31 15.39 16.21
N THR A 408 -13.48 14.77 16.11
CA THR A 408 -14.39 14.51 17.24
C THR A 408 -14.06 13.18 17.92
N PRO A 409 -14.21 13.11 19.26
CA PRO A 409 -13.96 11.87 19.98
C PRO A 409 -15.04 10.83 19.63
N PRO A 410 -14.71 9.54 19.58
CA PRO A 410 -15.69 8.50 19.29
C PRO A 410 -16.69 8.34 20.44
N GLN A 411 -17.91 7.89 20.14
CA GLN A 411 -18.93 7.63 21.16
C GLN A 411 -18.61 6.41 22.04
N ARG A 412 -17.71 5.55 21.56
CA ARG A 412 -17.23 4.34 22.22
C ARG A 412 -15.71 4.35 22.21
N PRO A 413 -15.03 3.67 23.15
CA PRO A 413 -13.58 3.52 23.08
C PRO A 413 -13.16 2.92 21.73
N PHE A 414 -11.97 3.28 21.25
CA PHE A 414 -11.42 2.72 20.02
C PHE A 414 -11.53 1.19 20.04
N THR A 415 -11.99 0.63 18.93
CA THR A 415 -12.18 -0.82 18.79
C THR A 415 -11.46 -1.30 17.54
N TRP A 416 -10.73 -2.41 17.70
CA TRP A 416 -10.05 -3.10 16.62
C TRP A 416 -10.62 -4.52 16.46
N ALA A 417 -10.83 -4.97 15.22
CA ALA A 417 -11.24 -6.34 14.95
C ALA A 417 -10.39 -6.98 13.84
N ASN A 418 -9.97 -8.22 14.06
CA ASN A 418 -9.27 -9.04 13.09
C ASN A 418 -10.23 -10.10 12.54
N LEU A 419 -10.45 -10.07 11.22
CA LEU A 419 -11.38 -10.93 10.49
C LEU A 419 -10.67 -12.11 9.81
N GLN A 420 -9.42 -12.40 10.17
CA GLN A 420 -8.62 -13.44 9.52
C GLN A 420 -9.28 -14.82 9.62
N LYS A 421 -9.90 -15.15 10.76
CA LYS A 421 -10.59 -16.43 10.93
C LYS A 421 -11.76 -16.59 9.96
N ASP A 422 -12.48 -15.51 9.69
CA ASP A 422 -13.63 -15.53 8.78
C ASP A 422 -13.14 -15.68 7.33
N VAL A 423 -12.06 -15.00 6.94
CA VAL A 423 -11.44 -15.16 5.62
C VAL A 423 -10.84 -16.55 5.44
N ASP A 424 -10.16 -17.09 6.46
CA ASP A 424 -9.52 -18.41 6.40
C ASP A 424 -10.52 -19.55 6.18
N GLY A 425 -11.79 -19.34 6.54
CA GLY A 425 -12.89 -20.28 6.30
C GLY A 425 -13.48 -20.23 4.90
N LEU A 426 -13.05 -19.30 4.04
CA LEU A 426 -13.53 -19.19 2.67
C LEU A 426 -12.87 -20.24 1.75
N TYR A 427 -13.48 -20.46 0.58
CA TYR A 427 -12.98 -21.42 -0.40
C TYR A 427 -11.57 -21.07 -0.89
N ARG A 428 -10.65 -22.04 -0.75
CA ARG A 428 -9.29 -22.00 -1.31
C ARG A 428 -9.27 -22.78 -2.62
N ARG A 429 -9.02 -22.08 -3.73
CA ARG A 429 -8.88 -22.72 -5.03
C ARG A 429 -7.62 -23.60 -5.03
N PRO A 430 -7.70 -24.89 -5.41
CA PRO A 430 -6.51 -25.72 -5.49
C PRO A 430 -5.61 -25.29 -6.66
N ILE A 431 -4.30 -25.47 -6.46
CA ILE A 431 -3.28 -25.03 -7.40
C ILE A 431 -2.64 -26.25 -8.05
N LYS A 432 -2.54 -26.23 -9.38
CA LYS A 432 -1.74 -27.18 -10.14
C LYS A 432 -0.48 -26.50 -10.66
N THR A 433 0.65 -26.75 -9.99
CA THR A 433 1.95 -26.11 -10.28
C THR A 433 2.44 -26.36 -11.71
N SER A 434 2.19 -27.56 -12.25
CA SER A 434 2.53 -27.91 -13.63
C SER A 434 1.39 -28.67 -14.29
N HIS A 435 1.06 -28.31 -15.51
CA HIS A 435 -0.01 -28.92 -16.30
C HIS A 435 0.39 -28.94 -17.77
N GLU A 436 0.09 -30.06 -18.43
CA GLU A 436 0.17 -30.21 -19.88
C GLU A 436 -1.25 -30.60 -20.36
N GLY A 437 -1.73 -29.95 -21.41
CA GLY A 437 -3.05 -30.18 -22.00
C GLY A 437 -4.00 -29.01 -21.83
N GLU A 438 -5.31 -29.31 -21.87
CA GLU A 438 -6.40 -28.33 -21.92
C GLU A 438 -6.39 -27.35 -20.75
N ALA A 439 -6.60 -26.07 -21.04
CA ALA A 439 -6.84 -25.03 -20.04
C ALA A 439 -7.64 -23.86 -20.64
N THR A 440 -8.26 -23.06 -19.79
CA THR A 440 -8.98 -21.84 -20.18
C THR A 440 -8.37 -20.62 -19.47
N ILE A 441 -8.12 -19.54 -20.20
CA ILE A 441 -7.58 -18.30 -19.62
C ILE A 441 -8.62 -17.68 -18.67
N GLU A 442 -8.26 -17.49 -17.41
CA GLU A 442 -9.07 -16.74 -16.43
C GLU A 442 -8.77 -15.24 -16.51
N THR A 443 -7.49 -14.90 -16.59
CA THR A 443 -6.99 -13.54 -16.80
C THR A 443 -5.56 -13.60 -17.34
N TYR A 444 -5.09 -12.49 -17.90
CA TYR A 444 -3.76 -12.36 -18.47
C TYR A 444 -3.19 -10.96 -18.30
N THR A 445 -1.91 -10.79 -18.60
CA THR A 445 -1.28 -9.48 -18.83
C THR A 445 -0.14 -9.64 -19.82
N VAL A 446 0.21 -8.57 -20.53
CA VAL A 446 1.34 -8.50 -21.47
C VAL A 446 2.42 -7.60 -20.88
N MET A 447 3.64 -8.12 -20.77
CA MET A 447 4.80 -7.37 -20.32
C MET A 447 5.52 -6.70 -21.50
N TYR A 448 6.13 -5.55 -21.22
CA TYR A 448 6.88 -4.78 -22.20
C TYR A 448 8.35 -4.68 -21.81
N GLU A 449 9.23 -4.89 -22.79
CA GLU A 449 10.66 -4.66 -22.69
C GLU A 449 11.10 -3.72 -23.82
N ASN A 450 11.84 -2.66 -23.49
CA ASN A 450 12.21 -1.60 -24.45
C ASN A 450 10.99 -1.09 -25.26
N GLN A 451 9.85 -0.93 -24.57
CA GLN A 451 8.56 -0.51 -25.15
C GLN A 451 7.92 -1.50 -26.14
N SER A 452 8.49 -2.68 -26.34
CA SER A 452 7.94 -3.75 -27.18
C SER A 452 7.32 -4.86 -26.32
N PRO A 453 6.14 -5.39 -26.68
CA PRO A 453 5.55 -6.50 -25.94
C PRO A 453 6.40 -7.77 -26.12
N CYS A 454 6.73 -8.46 -25.02
CA CYS A 454 7.70 -9.56 -25.05
C CYS A 454 7.19 -10.90 -24.49
N VAL A 455 6.30 -10.88 -23.51
CA VAL A 455 5.69 -12.08 -22.93
C VAL A 455 4.32 -11.75 -22.38
N ALA A 456 3.36 -12.66 -22.53
CA ALA A 456 2.13 -12.61 -21.76
C ALA A 456 2.12 -13.66 -20.66
N HIS A 457 1.70 -13.26 -19.46
CA HIS A 457 1.46 -14.14 -18.33
C HIS A 457 -0.04 -14.39 -18.23
N ALA A 458 -0.44 -15.65 -18.03
CA ALA A 458 -1.85 -16.02 -17.88
C ALA A 458 -2.07 -16.89 -16.63
N ALA A 459 -3.13 -16.56 -15.88
CA ALA A 459 -3.75 -17.49 -14.96
C ALA A 459 -4.78 -18.29 -15.76
N CYS A 460 -4.75 -19.62 -15.62
CA CYS A 460 -5.64 -20.52 -16.35
C CYS A 460 -6.40 -21.43 -15.39
N LEU A 461 -7.62 -21.78 -15.75
CA LEU A 461 -8.46 -22.76 -15.05
C LEU A 461 -8.53 -24.06 -15.84
N LEU A 462 -8.46 -25.17 -15.11
CA LEU A 462 -8.71 -26.52 -15.60
C LEU A 462 -10.20 -26.87 -15.48
N ASP A 463 -10.61 -27.98 -16.10
CA ASP A 463 -11.99 -28.49 -16.07
C ASP A 463 -12.49 -28.80 -14.66
N ASP A 464 -11.60 -29.25 -13.78
CA ASP A 464 -11.85 -29.50 -12.36
C ASP A 464 -11.78 -28.24 -11.47
N GLY A 465 -11.54 -27.07 -12.07
CA GLY A 465 -11.48 -25.79 -11.38
C GLY A 465 -10.14 -25.48 -10.71
N GLN A 466 -9.12 -26.33 -10.83
CA GLN A 466 -7.79 -25.98 -10.35
C GLN A 466 -7.19 -24.82 -11.16
N ARG A 467 -6.40 -23.96 -10.50
CA ARG A 467 -5.65 -22.90 -11.18
C ARG A 467 -4.24 -23.36 -11.53
N THR A 468 -3.81 -23.07 -12.76
CA THR A 468 -2.42 -23.19 -13.22
C THR A 468 -1.97 -21.89 -13.88
N TRP A 469 -0.68 -21.79 -14.20
CA TRP A 469 -0.09 -20.58 -14.78
C TRP A 469 0.70 -20.92 -16.03
N ALA A 470 0.55 -20.09 -17.05
CA ALA A 470 1.22 -20.26 -18.34
C ALA A 470 1.81 -18.95 -18.85
N ASN A 471 2.79 -19.08 -19.74
CA ASN A 471 3.29 -17.98 -20.55
C ASN A 471 2.80 -18.10 -21.99
N ILE A 472 2.62 -16.99 -22.67
CA ILE A 472 2.41 -16.93 -24.11
C ILE A 472 3.60 -16.16 -24.70
N LEU A 473 4.24 -16.76 -25.70
CA LEU A 473 5.46 -16.24 -26.34
C LEU A 473 5.29 -15.95 -27.83
N ASP A 474 4.19 -16.41 -28.45
CA ASP A 474 3.90 -16.16 -29.86
C ASP A 474 3.60 -14.65 -30.07
N PRO A 475 4.40 -13.94 -30.90
CA PRO A 475 4.23 -12.50 -31.09
C PRO A 475 2.88 -12.08 -31.67
N ASP A 476 2.28 -12.91 -32.55
CA ASP A 476 1.00 -12.59 -33.18
C ASP A 476 -0.15 -12.73 -32.17
N ILE A 477 -0.08 -13.76 -31.31
CA ILE A 477 -1.03 -13.92 -30.21
C ILE A 477 -0.89 -12.77 -29.21
N ILE A 478 0.34 -12.42 -28.81
CA ILE A 478 0.59 -11.31 -27.88
C ILE A 478 0.04 -9.99 -28.46
N ALA A 479 0.28 -9.71 -29.75
CA ALA A 479 -0.26 -8.52 -30.40
C ALA A 479 -1.81 -8.49 -30.39
N SER A 480 -2.45 -9.64 -30.56
CA SER A 480 -3.91 -9.77 -30.46
C SER A 480 -4.41 -9.54 -29.02
N MET A 481 -3.71 -10.06 -28.01
CA MET A 481 -4.06 -9.90 -26.59
C MET A 481 -4.04 -8.44 -26.12
N ILE A 482 -3.30 -7.55 -26.80
CA ILE A 482 -3.29 -6.12 -26.48
C ILE A 482 -4.61 -5.43 -26.86
N THR A 483 -5.31 -5.94 -27.89
CA THR A 483 -6.46 -5.26 -28.50
C THR A 483 -7.78 -6.02 -28.35
N SER A 484 -7.72 -7.30 -28.01
CA SER A 484 -8.87 -8.22 -27.99
C SER A 484 -8.99 -8.95 -26.65
N GLU A 485 -10.22 -9.35 -26.29
CA GLU A 485 -10.44 -10.17 -25.09
C GLU A 485 -9.95 -11.61 -25.29
N PHE A 486 -9.22 -12.11 -24.30
CA PHE A 486 -8.70 -13.49 -24.22
C PHE A 486 -9.16 -14.24 -22.96
N CYS A 487 -9.72 -13.57 -21.95
CA CYS A 487 -10.39 -14.25 -20.86
C CYS A 487 -11.53 -15.12 -21.39
N GLY A 488 -11.63 -16.34 -20.86
CA GLY A 488 -12.59 -17.36 -21.32
C GLY A 488 -12.16 -18.13 -22.57
N ARG A 489 -11.04 -17.81 -23.23
CA ARG A 489 -10.54 -18.61 -24.36
C ARG A 489 -9.85 -19.88 -23.88
N SER A 490 -10.19 -21.01 -24.50
CA SER A 490 -9.56 -22.30 -24.26
C SER A 490 -8.39 -22.54 -25.20
N GLY A 491 -7.48 -23.42 -24.79
CA GLY A 491 -6.28 -23.79 -25.53
C GLY A 491 -5.50 -24.89 -24.82
N THR A 492 -4.28 -25.15 -25.28
CA THR A 492 -3.40 -26.14 -24.68
C THR A 492 -2.17 -25.51 -24.04
N ILE A 493 -1.72 -26.08 -22.92
CA ILE A 493 -0.45 -25.79 -22.27
C ILE A 493 0.54 -26.91 -22.61
N ASP A 494 1.73 -26.57 -23.12
CA ASP A 494 2.80 -27.54 -23.41
C ASP A 494 3.63 -27.91 -22.16
N THR A 495 4.59 -28.83 -22.32
CA THR A 495 5.50 -29.26 -21.24
C THR A 495 6.38 -28.14 -20.67
N ASN A 496 6.62 -27.08 -21.44
CA ASN A 496 7.34 -25.88 -21.00
C ASN A 496 6.42 -24.88 -20.30
N GLY A 497 5.12 -25.16 -20.23
CA GLY A 497 4.06 -24.30 -19.72
C GLY A 497 3.78 -23.08 -20.59
N HIS A 498 3.88 -23.24 -21.91
CA HIS A 498 3.42 -22.25 -22.87
C HIS A 498 1.99 -22.54 -23.31
N PHE A 499 1.13 -21.52 -23.27
CA PHE A 499 -0.26 -21.62 -23.69
C PHE A 499 -0.44 -21.24 -25.16
N THR A 500 -1.17 -22.06 -25.91
CA THR A 500 -1.61 -21.77 -27.28
C THR A 500 -3.14 -21.81 -27.34
N PRO A 501 -3.82 -20.69 -27.67
CA PRO A 501 -5.28 -20.68 -27.79
C PRO A 501 -5.74 -21.52 -28.98
N TYR A 502 -6.95 -22.05 -28.89
CA TYR A 502 -7.64 -22.59 -30.05
C TYR A 502 -8.01 -21.50 -31.04
N ARG A 503 -8.12 -21.90 -32.32
CA ARG A 503 -8.52 -21.02 -33.41
C ARG A 503 -9.98 -20.61 -33.32
#